data_AF-A0A5B9YG01-F1
#
_entry.id   AF-A0A5B9YG01-F1
#
_cell.length_a   1.000
_cell.length_b   1.000
_cell.length_c   1.000
_cell.angle_alpha   90.00
_cell.angle_beta   90.00
_cell.angle_gamma   90.00
#
_symmetry.space_group_name_H-M   'P 1'
#
loop_
_entity.id
_entity.type
_entity.pdbx_description
1 polymer ?
#
loop_
_entity_poly.entity_id
_entity_poly.type
_entity_poly.pdbx_seq_one_letter_code
_entity_poly.pdbx_strand_id
1 'polypeptide(L)'
;MKYIVGGIILTLLNWFIITMVIDWRLMTLPIPHFKKGNYPEAFLIEKENRMDIQNAYNCSAFSTAFLLRHFGIEAEGNDIYNKMPGKMKSGYVYQKGIRQYFSEQGMKAYYFLIDNNYYLTKVNFSNNIKV
;
A
#
# COMPACT_ATOMS: atom_id res chain seq x y z
N MET A 1 12.58 -37.44 23.19
CA MET A 1 11.59 -36.34 23.31
C MET A 1 12.20 -34.95 23.10
N LYS A 2 13.25 -34.54 23.84
CA LYS A 2 13.90 -33.22 23.70
C LYS A 2 14.40 -32.90 22.28
N TYR A 3 15.02 -33.86 21.59
CA TYR A 3 15.52 -33.67 20.22
C TYR A 3 14.40 -33.50 19.18
N ILE A 4 13.27 -34.20 19.36
CA ILE A 4 12.08 -34.06 18.49
C ILE A 4 11.46 -32.68 18.68
N VAL A 5 11.32 -32.24 19.93
CA VAL A 5 10.83 -30.89 20.27
C VAL A 5 11.76 -29.81 19.68
N GLY A 6 13.09 -29.98 19.80
CA GLY A 6 14.07 -29.05 19.22
C GLY A 6 13.99 -28.97 17.69
N GLY A 7 13.82 -30.11 17.01
CA GLY A 7 13.64 -30.15 15.55
C GLY A 7 12.39 -29.39 15.09
N ILE A 8 11.26 -29.59 15.77
CA ILE A 8 9.99 -28.89 15.47
C ILE A 8 10.17 -27.37 15.63
N ILE A 9 10.79 -26.94 16.73
CA ILE A 9 11.04 -25.51 16.99
C ILE A 9 11.88 -24.89 15.86
N LEU A 10 12.94 -25.57 15.42
CA LEU A 10 13.79 -25.07 14.34
C LEU A 10 13.03 -24.95 13.01
N THR A 11 12.19 -25.93 12.68
CA THR A 11 11.35 -25.87 11.47
C THR A 11 10.37 -24.70 11.52
N LEU A 12 9.70 -24.48 12.67
CA LEU A 12 8.77 -23.37 12.85
C LEU A 12 9.48 -22.01 12.75
N LEU A 13 10.66 -21.88 13.37
CA LEU A 13 11.48 -20.67 13.27
C LEU A 13 11.91 -20.40 11.82
N ASN A 14 12.36 -21.42 11.11
CA ASN A 14 12.76 -21.28 9.71
C ASN A 14 11.57 -20.84 8.83
N TRP A 15 10.41 -21.46 9.02
CA TRP A 15 9.19 -21.07 8.30
C TRP A 15 8.81 -19.61 8.57
N PHE A 16 8.82 -19.18 9.84
CA PHE A 16 8.54 -17.80 10.23
C PHE A 16 9.53 -16.79 9.60
N ILE A 17 10.82 -17.11 9.54
CA ILE A 17 11.83 -16.25 8.92
C ILE A 17 11.57 -16.13 7.42
N ILE A 18 11.29 -17.24 6.74
CA ILE A 18 11.00 -17.25 5.31
C ILE A 18 9.76 -16.39 5.00
N THR A 19 8.67 -16.56 5.74
CA THR A 19 7.45 -15.77 5.55
C THR A 19 7.71 -14.28 5.79
N MET A 20 8.46 -13.92 6.84
CA MET A 20 8.85 -12.53 7.11
C MET A 20 9.67 -11.90 5.97
N VAL A 21 10.60 -12.64 5.39
CA VAL A 21 11.42 -12.16 4.26
C VAL A 21 10.56 -11.92 3.02
N ILE A 22 9.63 -12.84 2.72
CA ILE A 22 8.71 -12.70 1.59
C ILE A 22 7.80 -11.49 1.79
N ASP A 23 7.18 -11.35 2.97
CA ASP A 23 6.27 -10.25 3.28
C ASP A 23 6.99 -8.90 3.25
N TRP A 24 8.22 -8.82 3.78
CA TRP A 24 9.01 -7.60 3.65
C TRP A 24 9.27 -7.23 2.18
N ARG A 25 9.59 -8.23 1.34
CA ARG A 25 9.86 -7.98 -0.07
C ARG A 25 8.63 -7.52 -0.84
N LEU A 26 7.45 -8.06 -0.53
CA LEU A 26 6.20 -7.81 -1.26
C LEU A 26 5.33 -6.70 -0.65
N MET A 27 5.04 -6.77 0.65
CA MET A 27 4.07 -5.91 1.33
C MET A 27 4.68 -4.70 2.05
N THR A 28 5.99 -4.75 2.36
CA THR A 28 6.69 -3.85 3.32
C THR A 28 6.67 -4.43 4.75
N LEU A 29 7.69 -4.11 5.55
CA LEU A 29 7.73 -4.51 6.96
C LEU A 29 6.52 -3.93 7.70
N PRO A 30 5.84 -4.74 8.55
CA PRO A 30 4.80 -4.26 9.43
C PRO A 30 5.46 -3.46 10.56
N ILE A 31 5.75 -2.18 10.30
CA ILE A 31 6.27 -1.25 11.31
C ILE A 31 5.05 -0.67 12.02
N PRO A 32 4.80 -1.02 13.30
CA PRO A 32 3.67 -0.48 14.01
C PRO A 32 3.84 1.03 14.22
N HIS A 33 3.00 1.81 13.56
CA HIS A 33 2.93 3.26 13.74
C HIS A 33 1.73 3.60 14.62
N PHE A 34 1.96 3.73 15.92
CA PHE A 34 0.95 4.21 16.85
C PHE A 34 0.86 5.74 16.74
N LYS A 35 -0.13 6.23 16.00
CA LYS A 35 -0.38 7.67 15.90
C LYS A 35 -1.69 8.01 16.60
N LYS A 36 -1.61 8.76 17.70
CA LYS A 36 -2.75 9.44 18.30
C LYS A 36 -3.04 10.68 17.46
N GLY A 37 -4.01 10.59 16.57
CA GLY A 37 -4.45 11.70 15.72
C GLY A 37 -5.94 11.89 15.88
N ASN A 38 -6.39 13.15 16.01
CA ASN A 38 -7.80 13.49 15.83
C ASN A 38 -8.09 13.45 14.32
N TYR A 39 -8.42 12.26 13.82
CA TYR A 39 -8.94 12.12 12.46
C TYR A 39 -10.44 12.39 12.48
N PRO A 40 -10.99 13.05 11.45
CA PRO A 40 -12.42 13.19 11.36
C PRO A 40 -13.05 11.79 11.19
N GLU A 41 -14.24 11.59 11.78
CA GLU A 41 -14.98 10.33 11.71
C GLU A 41 -15.31 9.94 10.27
N ALA A 42 -15.49 10.94 9.40
CA ALA A 42 -15.65 10.77 7.97
C ALA A 42 -14.81 11.80 7.21
N PHE A 43 -14.33 11.41 6.04
CA PHE A 43 -13.64 12.30 5.11
C PHE A 43 -14.24 12.11 3.72
N LEU A 44 -14.70 13.21 3.13
CA LEU A 44 -15.21 13.26 1.77
C LEU A 44 -14.31 14.17 0.93
N ILE A 45 -13.94 13.70 -0.26
CA ILE A 45 -13.24 14.54 -1.23
C ILE A 45 -14.29 15.40 -1.94
N GLU A 46 -14.31 16.70 -1.62
CA GLU A 46 -15.26 17.66 -2.21
C GLU A 46 -14.80 18.24 -3.54
N LYS A 47 -13.49 18.17 -3.83
CA LYS A 47 -12.94 18.65 -5.10
C LYS A 47 -13.50 17.83 -6.27
N GLU A 48 -13.87 18.51 -7.35
CA GLU A 48 -14.31 17.87 -8.58
C GLU A 48 -13.29 16.82 -9.05
N ASN A 49 -13.79 15.61 -9.28
CA ASN A 49 -12.99 14.45 -9.62
C ASN A 49 -13.87 13.46 -10.39
N ARG A 50 -13.25 12.46 -11.00
CA ARG A 50 -13.95 11.42 -11.74
C ARG A 50 -13.50 10.04 -11.27
N MET A 51 -14.45 9.12 -11.17
CA MET A 51 -14.15 7.69 -11.03
C MET A 51 -14.14 7.08 -12.42
N ASP A 52 -13.04 6.45 -12.81
CA ASP A 52 -12.97 5.76 -14.09
C ASP A 52 -13.36 4.28 -13.92
N ILE A 53 -13.92 3.70 -14.98
CA ILE A 53 -14.30 2.29 -15.00
C ILE A 53 -13.03 1.43 -15.13
N GLN A 54 -12.84 0.54 -14.15
CA GLN A 54 -11.80 -0.48 -14.18
C GLN A 54 -12.31 -1.78 -14.82
N ASN A 55 -11.51 -2.37 -15.70
CA ASN A 55 -11.89 -3.59 -16.42
C ASN A 55 -11.26 -4.87 -15.84
N ALA A 56 -10.35 -4.75 -14.86
CA ALA A 56 -9.57 -5.88 -14.33
C ALA A 56 -9.10 -5.62 -12.88
N TYR A 57 -8.02 -6.30 -12.48
CA TYR A 57 -7.40 -6.21 -11.15
C TYR A 57 -6.49 -4.96 -10.96
N ASN A 58 -6.85 -3.84 -11.58
CA ASN A 58 -6.09 -2.59 -11.59
C ASN A 58 -6.66 -1.51 -10.64
N CYS A 59 -7.50 -1.91 -9.69
CA CYS A 59 -8.15 -1.01 -8.74
C CYS A 59 -7.17 -0.08 -8.01
N SER A 60 -6.01 -0.59 -7.59
CA SER A 60 -4.99 0.22 -6.90
C SER A 60 -4.53 1.40 -7.75
N ALA A 61 -4.39 1.23 -9.06
CA ALA A 61 -3.95 2.30 -9.96
C ALA A 61 -5.07 3.33 -10.21
N PHE A 62 -6.31 2.88 -10.32
CA PHE A 62 -7.48 3.75 -10.50
C PHE A 62 -7.77 4.57 -9.23
N SER A 63 -7.72 3.94 -8.05
CA SER A 63 -7.77 4.66 -6.78
C SER A 63 -6.60 5.63 -6.60
N THR A 64 -5.40 5.27 -7.09
CA THR A 64 -4.25 6.19 -7.10
C THR A 64 -4.50 7.39 -8.01
N ALA A 65 -5.06 7.18 -9.21
CA ALA A 65 -5.41 8.26 -10.13
C ALA A 65 -6.41 9.24 -9.51
N PHE A 66 -7.46 8.71 -8.90
CA PHE A 66 -8.46 9.49 -8.17
C PHE A 66 -7.81 10.36 -7.09
N LEU A 67 -6.91 9.78 -6.28
CA LEU A 67 -6.23 10.51 -5.23
C LEU A 67 -5.27 11.59 -5.77
N LEU A 68 -4.56 11.32 -6.88
CA LEU A 68 -3.69 12.30 -7.52
C LEU A 68 -4.47 13.51 -8.05
N ARG A 69 -5.63 13.28 -8.68
CA ARG A 69 -6.51 14.35 -9.17
C ARG A 69 -7.08 15.21 -8.05
N HIS A 70 -7.38 14.61 -6.89
CA HIS A 70 -7.73 15.37 -5.69
C HIS A 70 -6.65 16.41 -5.36
N PHE A 71 -5.38 16.07 -5.56
CA PHE A 71 -4.28 17.01 -5.39
C PHE A 71 -3.92 17.84 -6.63
N GLY A 72 -4.74 17.83 -7.69
CA GLY A 72 -4.53 18.63 -8.90
C GLY A 72 -3.49 18.06 -9.86
N ILE A 73 -3.09 16.80 -9.66
CA ILE A 73 -2.20 16.09 -10.58
C ILE A 73 -3.07 15.31 -11.55
N GLU A 74 -3.06 15.71 -12.82
CA GLU A 74 -3.73 14.96 -13.89
C GLU A 74 -3.14 13.56 -14.00
N ALA A 75 -4.03 12.58 -14.03
CA ALA A 75 -3.66 11.17 -13.89
C ALA A 75 -4.69 10.27 -14.57
N GLU A 76 -4.23 9.19 -15.19
CA GLU A 76 -5.07 8.15 -15.78
C GLU A 76 -4.77 6.78 -15.15
N GLY A 77 -5.82 6.03 -14.79
CA GLY A 77 -5.68 4.76 -14.09
C GLY A 77 -4.85 3.72 -14.86
N ASN A 78 -5.03 3.65 -16.19
CA ASN A 78 -4.28 2.72 -17.04
C ASN A 78 -2.79 3.09 -17.14
N ASP A 79 -2.47 4.39 -17.28
CA ASP A 79 -1.09 4.86 -17.35
C ASP A 79 -0.34 4.60 -16.05
N ILE A 80 -1.03 4.83 -14.92
CA ILE A 80 -0.51 4.52 -13.60
C ILE A 80 -0.29 3.02 -13.47
N TYR A 81 -1.27 2.19 -13.85
CA TYR A 81 -1.16 0.74 -13.74
C TYR A 81 0.04 0.20 -14.53
N ASN A 82 0.29 0.73 -15.73
CA ASN A 82 1.44 0.36 -16.55
C ASN A 82 2.77 0.67 -15.86
N LYS A 83 2.87 1.84 -15.22
CA LYS A 83 4.07 2.31 -14.51
C LYS A 83 4.24 1.72 -13.10
N MET A 84 3.15 1.28 -12.48
CA MET A 84 3.16 0.82 -11.09
C MET A 84 3.95 -0.49 -10.94
N PRO A 85 5.00 -0.54 -10.09
CA PRO A 85 5.81 -1.73 -9.89
C PRO A 85 5.12 -2.74 -8.96
N GLY A 86 5.67 -3.94 -8.83
CA GLY A 86 5.17 -4.94 -7.86
C GLY A 86 3.83 -5.58 -8.24
N LYS A 87 3.60 -5.76 -9.53
CA LYS A 87 2.43 -6.48 -10.08
C LYS A 87 2.58 -8.00 -9.92
N MET A 88 1.51 -8.65 -9.48
CA MET A 88 1.34 -10.10 -9.46
C MET A 88 1.05 -10.61 -10.88
N LYS A 89 1.25 -11.91 -11.12
CA LYS A 89 0.85 -12.55 -12.38
C LYS A 89 -0.65 -12.40 -12.68
N SER A 90 -1.47 -12.34 -11.63
CA SER A 90 -2.91 -12.08 -11.75
C SER A 90 -3.25 -10.62 -12.06
N GLY A 91 -2.30 -9.68 -11.94
CA GLY A 91 -2.51 -8.25 -12.17
C GLY A 91 -2.69 -7.41 -10.91
N TYR A 92 -2.94 -8.01 -9.73
CA TYR A 92 -2.95 -7.25 -8.48
C TYR A 92 -1.61 -6.59 -8.21
N VAL A 93 -1.62 -5.47 -7.49
CA VAL A 93 -0.40 -4.76 -7.08
C VAL A 93 -0.18 -4.97 -5.59
N TYR A 94 1.03 -5.38 -5.22
CA TYR A 94 1.40 -5.43 -3.80
C TYR A 94 1.51 -4.03 -3.19
N GLN A 95 1.25 -3.93 -1.89
CA GLN A 95 1.28 -2.68 -1.13
C GLN A 95 2.59 -1.88 -1.32
N LYS A 96 3.73 -2.58 -1.40
CA LYS A 96 5.03 -1.93 -1.64
C LYS A 96 5.09 -1.25 -3.01
N GLY A 97 4.46 -1.84 -4.03
CA GLY A 97 4.39 -1.27 -5.38
C GLY A 97 3.66 0.07 -5.41
N ILE A 98 2.51 0.14 -4.73
CA ILE A 98 1.74 1.38 -4.57
C ILE A 98 2.57 2.44 -3.82
N ARG A 99 3.22 2.06 -2.72
CA ARG A 99 4.05 2.98 -1.92
C ARG A 99 5.26 3.50 -2.70
N GLN A 100 5.89 2.62 -3.50
CA GLN A 100 6.99 3.00 -4.38
C GLN A 100 6.52 3.99 -5.44
N TYR A 101 5.37 3.74 -6.08
CA TYR A 101 4.80 4.67 -7.06
C TYR A 101 4.57 6.06 -6.46
N PHE A 102 3.94 6.17 -5.28
CA PHE A 102 3.79 7.45 -4.58
C PHE A 102 5.13 8.12 -4.27
N SER A 103 6.14 7.35 -3.86
CA SER A 103 7.48 7.86 -3.59
C SER A 103 8.16 8.42 -4.83
N GLU A 104 7.98 7.80 -6.00
CA GLU A 104 8.49 8.27 -7.29
C GLU A 104 7.81 9.58 -7.72
N GLN A 105 6.56 9.81 -7.29
CA GLN A 105 5.86 11.08 -7.45
C GLN A 105 6.20 12.11 -6.35
N GLY A 106 7.21 11.84 -5.50
CA GLY A 106 7.65 12.73 -4.42
C GLY A 106 6.69 12.81 -3.20
N MET A 107 5.77 11.86 -3.08
CA MET A 107 4.83 11.76 -1.95
C MET A 107 5.22 10.64 -0.99
N LYS A 108 4.79 10.77 0.27
CA LYS A 108 4.95 9.72 1.30
C LYS A 108 3.62 9.05 1.57
N ALA A 109 3.53 7.77 1.22
CA ALA A 109 2.39 6.91 1.54
C ALA A 109 2.65 6.06 2.79
N TYR A 110 1.65 5.98 3.66
CA TYR A 110 1.64 5.21 4.91
C TYR A 110 0.40 4.32 4.96
N TYR A 111 0.55 3.10 5.47
CA TYR A 111 -0.57 2.19 5.69
C TYR A 111 -0.97 2.19 7.16
N PHE A 112 -2.27 2.34 7.42
CA PHE A 112 -2.85 2.27 8.75
C PHE A 112 -3.79 1.07 8.84
N LEU A 113 -3.59 0.24 9.87
CA LEU A 113 -4.54 -0.81 10.23
C LEU A 113 -5.70 -0.15 11.00
N ILE A 114 -6.93 -0.42 10.57
CA ILE A 114 -8.14 0.12 11.24
C ILE A 114 -8.86 -0.99 11.99
N ASP A 115 -9.38 -1.99 11.27
CA ASP A 115 -10.10 -3.12 11.87
C ASP A 115 -9.54 -4.44 11.31
N ASN A 116 -8.48 -4.98 11.93
CA ASN A 116 -7.81 -6.30 11.72
C ASN A 116 -7.62 -6.88 10.29
N ASN A 117 -8.12 -6.23 9.25
CA ASN A 117 -8.36 -6.70 7.88
C ASN A 117 -8.30 -5.54 6.87
N TYR A 118 -8.50 -4.29 7.29
CA TYR A 118 -8.51 -3.12 6.40
C TYR A 118 -7.29 -2.21 6.60
N TYR A 119 -6.64 -1.87 5.48
CA TYR A 119 -5.52 -0.93 5.44
C TYR A 119 -5.94 0.35 4.72
N LEU A 120 -5.85 1.50 5.39
CA LEU A 120 -5.95 2.80 4.73
C LEU A 120 -4.58 3.31 4.31
N THR A 121 -4.48 3.79 3.08
CA THR A 121 -3.31 4.52 2.60
C THR A 121 -3.49 6.01 2.90
N LYS A 122 -2.69 6.56 3.81
CA LYS A 122 -2.53 8.00 3.94
C LYS A 122 -1.40 8.45 3.02
N VAL A 123 -1.66 9.39 2.14
CA VAL A 123 -0.65 10.02 1.30
C VAL A 123 -0.46 11.44 1.77
N ASN A 124 0.77 11.81 2.12
CA ASN A 124 1.16 13.19 2.36
C ASN A 124 2.14 13.61 1.27
N PHE A 125 2.04 14.86 0.82
CA PHE A 125 3.17 15.45 0.10
C PHE A 125 4.39 15.48 1.01
N SER A 126 5.54 15.07 0.48
CA SER A 126 6.79 15.48 1.10
C SER A 126 6.85 17.02 1.02
N ASN A 127 7.36 17.71 2.04
CA ASN A 127 7.43 19.17 2.18
C ASN A 127 8.07 19.95 1.00
N ASN A 128 8.44 19.27 -0.08
CA ASN A 128 9.06 19.81 -1.29
C ASN A 128 8.13 19.93 -2.50
N ILE A 129 6.86 19.51 -2.40
CA ILE A 129 5.88 19.71 -3.47
C ILE A 129 4.90 20.78 -3.01
N LYS A 130 5.10 22.01 -3.51
CA LYS A 130 4.08 23.07 -3.47
C LYS A 130 3.05 22.73 -4.55
N VAL A 131 1.87 22.28 -4.12
CA VAL A 131 0.67 22.27 -4.96
C VAL A 131 0.06 23.66 -4.90
#